data_AF-A0AAU0LD02-F1
#
_entry.id   AF-A0AAU0LD02-F1
#
_cell.length_a   1.000
_cell.length_b   1.000
_cell.length_c   1.000
_cell.angle_alpha   90.00
_cell.angle_beta   90.00
_cell.angle_gamma   90.00
#
_symmetry.space_group_name_H-M   'P 1'
#
loop_
_entity.id
_entity.type
_entity.pdbx_description
1 polymer ?
#
loop_
_entity_poly.entity_id
_entity_poly.type
_entity_poly.pdbx_seq_one_letter_code
_entity_poly.pdbx_strand_id
1 'polypeptide(L)'
;MKQTDPQYKLRLPQELKDLVEEAAKRTGRSMNAEVVARLQTTFEAPLLGRLSASTDPSLECEEPVSIYDIKMSAEAVERIEKRLERIEQAVLAPAAPQSASEDGATGGA
;
A
#
# COMPACT_ATOMS: atom_id res chain seq x y z
N MET A 1 -19.63 4.19 19.87
CA MET A 1 -18.57 5.18 20.15
C MET A 1 -18.78 6.34 19.20
N LYS A 2 -18.81 7.60 19.68
CA LYS A 2 -19.00 8.75 18.78
C LYS A 2 -17.71 8.99 18.01
N GLN A 3 -17.80 9.05 16.69
CA GLN A 3 -16.67 9.40 15.84
C GLN A 3 -16.30 10.87 16.10
N THR A 4 -15.05 11.12 16.50
CA THR A 4 -14.54 12.43 16.94
C THR A 4 -13.94 13.25 15.81
N ASP A 5 -13.91 12.71 14.58
CA ASP A 5 -13.28 13.35 13.45
C ASP A 5 -14.03 14.63 13.03
N PRO A 6 -13.30 15.71 12.66
CA PRO A 6 -13.93 16.93 12.21
C PRO A 6 -14.70 16.69 10.90
N GLN A 7 -15.98 17.04 10.88
CA GLN A 7 -16.82 16.90 9.70
C GLN A 7 -16.69 18.12 8.79
N TYR A 8 -16.23 17.92 7.56
CA TYR A 8 -16.13 18.97 6.55
C TYR A 8 -17.30 18.90 5.56
N LYS A 9 -17.98 20.03 5.32
CA LYS A 9 -19.07 20.12 4.34
C LYS A 9 -18.51 20.40 2.95
N LEU A 10 -18.21 19.34 2.20
CA LEU A 10 -17.73 19.42 0.82
C LEU A 10 -18.86 19.85 -0.12
N ARG A 11 -18.58 20.79 -1.02
CA ARG A 11 -19.45 21.13 -2.16
C ARG A 11 -18.87 20.48 -3.41
N LEU A 12 -19.51 19.41 -3.87
CA LEU A 12 -19.09 18.66 -5.06
C LEU A 12 -20.00 19.01 -6.24
N PRO A 13 -19.45 19.29 -7.43
CA PRO A 13 -20.24 19.30 -8.67
C PRO A 13 -20.94 17.96 -8.87
N GLN A 14 -22.11 17.97 -9.52
CA GLN A 14 -22.95 16.79 -9.68
C GLN A 14 -22.20 15.62 -10.37
N GLU A 15 -21.50 15.91 -11.46
CA GLU A 15 -20.71 14.91 -12.20
C GLU A 15 -19.67 14.22 -11.31
N LEU A 16 -18.97 15.01 -10.48
CA LEU A 16 -17.95 14.48 -9.57
C LEU A 16 -18.57 13.62 -8.47
N LYS A 17 -19.73 14.03 -7.94
CA LYS A 17 -20.46 13.24 -6.95
C LYS A 17 -20.83 11.86 -7.53
N ASP A 18 -21.32 11.82 -8.76
CA ASP A 18 -21.78 10.58 -9.39
C ASP A 18 -20.60 9.62 -9.63
N LEU A 19 -19.44 10.13 -10.08
CA LEU A 19 -18.21 9.36 -10.21
C LEU A 19 -17.74 8.74 -8.88
N VAL A 20 -17.81 9.51 -7.79
CA VAL A 20 -17.43 9.03 -6.46
C VAL A 20 -18.42 7.97 -5.96
N GLU A 21 -19.71 8.14 -6.24
CA GLU A 21 -20.74 7.20 -5.85
C GLU A 21 -20.59 5.84 -6.57
N GLU A 22 -20.31 5.87 -7.88
CA GLU A 22 -20.02 4.64 -8.64
C GLU A 22 -18.73 3.95 -8.14
N ALA A 23 -17.68 4.73 -7.87
CA ALA A 23 -16.45 4.17 -7.31
C ALA A 23 -16.66 3.54 -5.93
N ALA A 24 -17.46 4.17 -5.08
CA ALA A 24 -17.82 3.63 -3.76
C ALA A 24 -18.59 2.31 -3.90
N LYS A 25 -19.56 2.23 -4.83
CA LYS A 25 -20.29 0.99 -5.14
C LYS A 25 -19.35 -0.12 -5.61
N ARG A 26 -18.41 0.18 -6.52
CA ARG A 26 -17.45 -0.79 -7.05
C ARG A 26 -16.49 -1.33 -5.99
N THR A 27 -16.08 -0.48 -5.04
CA THR A 27 -15.14 -0.85 -3.97
C THR A 27 -15.82 -1.44 -2.74
N GLY A 28 -17.16 -1.43 -2.70
CA GLY A 28 -17.94 -1.87 -1.53
C GLY A 28 -17.82 -0.92 -0.33
N ARG A 29 -17.41 0.34 -0.54
CA ARG A 29 -17.26 1.35 0.52
C ARG A 29 -18.45 2.29 0.56
N SER A 30 -18.66 2.95 1.69
CA SER A 30 -19.55 4.12 1.73
C SER A 30 -18.91 5.27 0.94
N MET A 31 -19.74 6.19 0.43
CA MET A 31 -19.25 7.35 -0.32
C MET A 31 -18.21 8.15 0.48
N ASN A 32 -18.44 8.36 1.77
CA ASN A 32 -17.50 9.07 2.64
C ASN A 32 -16.19 8.28 2.83
N ALA A 33 -16.26 6.96 2.99
CA ALA A 33 -15.07 6.12 3.12
C ALA A 33 -14.25 6.09 1.83
N GLU A 34 -14.89 6.11 0.66
CA GLU A 34 -14.20 6.20 -0.63
C GLU A 34 -13.53 7.57 -0.84
N VAL A 35 -14.18 8.67 -0.45
CA VAL A 35 -13.56 10.00 -0.47
C VAL A 35 -12.32 10.02 0.43
N VAL A 36 -12.43 9.53 1.66
CA VAL A 36 -11.30 9.47 2.59
C VAL A 36 -10.18 8.59 2.04
N ALA A 37 -10.50 7.39 1.52
CA ALA A 37 -9.51 6.48 0.96
C ALA A 37 -8.77 7.10 -0.23
N ARG A 38 -9.47 7.83 -1.10
CA ARG A 38 -8.86 8.55 -2.22
C ARG A 38 -7.93 9.66 -1.74
N LEU A 39 -8.37 10.47 -0.78
CA LEU A 39 -7.54 11.51 -0.18
C LEU A 39 -6.29 10.90 0.48
N GLN A 40 -6.45 9.85 1.29
CA GLN A 40 -5.33 9.11 1.88
C GLN A 40 -4.37 8.61 0.80
N THR A 41 -4.89 7.99 -0.27
CA THR A 41 -4.07 7.52 -1.40
C THR A 41 -3.29 8.65 -2.05
N THR A 42 -3.84 9.87 -2.17
CA THR A 42 -3.09 11.01 -2.73
C THR A 42 -1.90 11.45 -1.86
N PHE A 43 -1.94 11.17 -0.56
CA PHE A 43 -0.85 11.48 0.37
C PHE A 43 0.07 10.28 0.65
N GLU A 44 -0.42 9.05 0.47
CA GLU A 44 0.32 7.81 0.72
C GLU A 44 1.07 7.27 -0.49
N ALA A 45 0.64 7.62 -1.72
CA ALA A 45 1.34 7.21 -2.93
C ALA A 45 2.73 7.86 -2.97
N PRO A 46 3.82 7.08 -2.78
CA PRO A 46 5.16 7.60 -2.99
C PRO A 46 5.27 7.98 -4.46
N LEU A 47 6.07 9.00 -4.74
CA LEU A 47 6.43 9.57 -6.04
C LEU A 47 6.62 8.63 -7.24
N LEU A 48 6.61 7.30 -7.07
CA LEU A 48 6.70 6.33 -8.15
C LEU A 48 5.65 6.55 -9.27
N GLY A 49 4.46 7.05 -8.93
CA GLY A 49 3.45 7.47 -9.92
C GLY A 49 3.76 8.80 -10.63
N ARG A 50 4.56 9.68 -10.01
CA ARG A 50 5.08 10.89 -10.68
C ARG A 50 6.33 10.60 -11.52
N LEU A 51 7.14 9.60 -11.15
CA LEU A 51 8.25 9.17 -11.97
C LEU A 51 7.81 8.52 -13.29
N SER A 52 6.62 7.94 -13.43
CA SER A 52 6.19 7.48 -14.77
C SER A 52 5.94 8.64 -15.75
N ALA A 53 5.79 9.87 -15.25
CA ALA A 53 5.77 11.06 -16.09
C ALA A 53 7.17 11.42 -16.64
N SER A 54 8.27 10.82 -16.14
CA SER A 54 9.62 11.06 -16.66
C SER A 54 9.93 10.30 -17.95
N THR A 55 9.02 9.44 -18.43
CA THR A 55 9.15 8.79 -19.74
C THR A 55 8.65 9.62 -20.91
N ASP A 56 8.04 10.79 -20.67
CA ASP A 56 7.73 11.76 -21.72
C ASP A 56 8.56 13.04 -21.50
N PRO A 57 9.63 13.26 -22.27
CA PRO A 57 10.46 14.46 -22.17
C PRO A 57 9.72 15.77 -22.51
N SER A 58 8.44 15.70 -22.93
CA SER A 58 7.60 16.87 -23.23
C SER A 58 6.83 17.41 -22.02
N LEU A 59 6.80 16.69 -20.90
CA LEU A 59 6.13 17.11 -19.67
C LEU A 59 7.14 17.79 -18.73
N GLU A 60 7.43 19.06 -18.99
CA GLU A 60 8.07 19.92 -18.00
C GLU A 60 7.12 20.05 -16.79
N CYS A 61 7.43 19.30 -15.73
CA CYS A 61 6.76 19.44 -14.46
C CYS A 61 7.35 20.67 -13.75
N GLU A 62 6.77 21.84 -14.03
CA GLU A 62 7.12 23.16 -13.49
C GLU A 62 6.84 23.34 -11.98
N GLU A 63 6.49 22.28 -11.24
CA GLU A 63 6.08 22.41 -9.84
C GLU A 63 7.03 21.63 -8.91
N PRO A 64 7.65 22.29 -7.92
CA PRO A 64 8.67 21.69 -7.08
C PRO A 64 8.11 20.50 -6.30
N VAL A 65 8.84 19.39 -6.33
CA VAL A 65 8.57 18.21 -5.50
C VAL A 65 8.51 18.65 -4.04
N SER A 66 7.37 18.43 -3.37
CA SER A 66 7.18 18.92 -2.00
C SER A 66 8.13 18.17 -1.05
N ILE A 67 8.72 18.87 -0.09
CA ILE A 67 9.59 18.28 0.95
C ILE A 67 8.89 17.12 1.68
N TYR A 68 7.55 17.16 1.76
CA TYR A 68 6.75 16.08 2.31
C TYR A 68 6.85 14.79 1.49
N ASP A 69 6.88 14.90 0.15
CA ASP A 69 7.02 13.77 -0.77
C ASP A 69 8.38 13.07 -0.60
N ILE A 70 9.44 13.84 -0.32
CA ILE A 70 10.79 13.31 -0.08
C ILE A 70 10.83 12.53 1.24
N LYS A 71 10.28 13.08 2.34
CA LYS A 71 10.26 12.41 3.65
C LYS A 71 9.46 11.11 3.60
N MET A 72 8.29 11.13 2.96
CA MET A 72 7.46 9.93 2.77
C MET A 72 8.17 8.86 1.94
N SER A 73 8.98 9.26 0.95
CA SER A 73 9.79 8.32 0.16
C SER A 73 10.89 7.64 0.98
N ALA A 74 11.56 8.37 1.88
CA ALA A 74 12.60 7.80 2.75
C ALA A 74 12.02 6.73 3.68
N GLU A 75 10.86 7.00 4.28
CA GLU A 75 10.16 6.02 5.13
C GLU A 75 9.66 4.81 4.33
N ALA A 76 9.24 5.00 3.08
CA ALA A 76 8.83 3.90 2.20
C ALA A 76 10.00 3.00 1.81
N VAL A 77 11.17 3.58 1.50
CA VAL A 77 12.41 2.85 1.21
C VAL A 77 12.82 2.01 2.43
N GLU A 78 12.82 2.58 3.63
CA GLU A 78 13.18 1.86 4.86
C GLU A 78 12.27 0.63 5.10
N ARG A 79 10.96 0.76 4.80
CA ARG A 79 10.03 -0.38 4.89
C ARG A 79 10.32 -1.46 3.85
N ILE A 80 10.71 -1.07 2.64
CA ILE A 80 11.06 -2.01 1.57
C ILE A 80 12.34 -2.76 1.93
N GLU A 81 13.38 -2.06 2.38
CA GLU A 81 14.64 -2.64 2.83
C GLU A 81 14.42 -3.67 3.94
N LYS A 82 13.67 -3.32 4.99
CA LYS A 82 13.30 -4.26 6.08
C LYS A 82 12.53 -5.49 5.59
N ARG A 83 11.70 -5.34 4.56
CA ARG A 83 10.98 -6.48 3.95
C ARG A 83 11.91 -7.36 3.13
N LEU A 84 12.84 -6.77 2.39
CA LEU A 84 13.85 -7.50 1.62
C LEU A 84 14.76 -8.30 2.55
N GLU A 85 15.22 -7.71 3.66
CA GLU A 85 16.01 -8.43 4.68
C GLU A 85 15.27 -9.65 5.23
N ARG A 86 13.97 -9.52 5.54
CA ARG A 86 13.15 -10.67 5.98
C ARG A 86 13.03 -11.75 4.92
N ILE A 87 12.88 -11.37 3.65
CA ILE A 87 12.79 -12.31 2.53
C ILE A 87 14.14 -13.00 2.33
N GLU A 88 15.25 -12.26 2.38
CA GLU A 88 16.60 -12.81 2.27
C GLU A 88 16.89 -13.81 3.39
N GLN A 89 16.53 -13.50 4.64
CA GLN A 89 16.65 -14.43 5.77
C GLN A 89 15.78 -15.67 5.59
N ALA A 90 14.56 -15.52 5.05
CA ALA A 90 13.66 -16.65 4.78
C ALA A 90 14.15 -17.53 3.62
N VAL A 91 14.86 -16.96 2.65
CA VAL A 91 15.46 -17.67 1.52
C VAL A 91 16.78 -18.34 1.91
N LEU A 92 17.56 -17.77 2.84
CA LEU A 92 18.84 -18.31 3.30
C LEU A 92 18.71 -19.33 4.44
N ALA A 93 17.58 -19.36 5.16
CA ALA A 93 17.33 -20.39 6.17
C ALA A 93 17.24 -21.78 5.49
N PRO A 94 18.11 -22.75 5.82
CA PRO A 94 18.01 -24.08 5.24
C PRO A 94 16.69 -24.69 5.69
N ALA A 95 15.94 -25.25 4.74
CA ALA A 95 14.82 -26.14 5.04
C ALA A 95 15.35 -27.25 5.96
N ALA A 96 15.05 -27.15 7.26
CA ALA A 96 15.44 -28.17 8.22
C ALA A 96 14.85 -29.50 7.74
N PRO A 97 15.63 -30.58 7.64
CA PRO A 97 15.07 -31.88 7.33
C PRO A 97 14.17 -32.28 8.49
N GLN A 98 12.92 -32.61 8.19
CA GLN A 98 12.06 -33.32 9.13
C GLN A 98 12.66 -34.71 9.34
N SER A 99 13.60 -34.81 10.27
CA SER A 99 14.19 -36.08 10.68
C SER A 99 13.34 -36.73 11.76
N ALA A 100 12.95 -37.97 11.47
CA ALA A 100 12.78 -39.07 12.41
C ALA A 100 11.56 -39.07 13.33
N SER A 101 10.51 -39.76 12.87
CA SER A 101 9.90 -40.80 13.71
C SER A 101 10.04 -42.13 12.98
N GLU A 102 10.96 -42.95 13.47
CA GLU A 102 11.29 -44.29 12.99
C GLU A 102 10.13 -45.25 13.29
N ASP A 103 9.46 -45.74 12.24
CA ASP A 103 8.65 -46.96 12.32
C ASP A 103 9.60 -48.17 12.34
N GLY A 104 10.07 -48.49 13.55
CA GLY A 104 10.84 -49.70 13.85
C GLY A 104 9.92 -50.86 14.25
N ALA A 105 9.12 -51.37 13.31
CA ALA A 105 8.42 -52.64 13.48
C ALA A 105 9.36 -53.79 13.09
N THR A 106 10.01 -54.41 14.08
CA THR A 106 10.63 -55.73 13.94
C THR A 106 10.26 -56.60 15.14
N GLY A 107 9.54 -57.69 14.88
CA GLY A 107 9.12 -58.67 15.88
C GLY A 107 10.24 -59.62 16.34
N GLY A 108 9.94 -60.40 17.38
CA GLY A 108 10.71 -61.58 17.74
C GLY A 108 10.41 -62.11 19.14
N ALA A 109 10.03 -63.39 19.18
CA ALA A 109 9.83 -64.33 20.30
C ALA A 109 8.46 -64.35 20.99
#